data_AF-A0A7C5ILP6-F1
#
_entry.id   AF-A0A7C5ILP6-F1
#
_cell.length_a   1.000
_cell.length_b   1.000
_cell.length_c   1.000
_cell.angle_alpha   90.00
_cell.angle_beta   90.00
_cell.angle_gamma   90.00
#
_symmetry.space_group_name_H-M   'P 1'
#
loop_
_entity.id
_entity.type
_entity.pdbx_description
1 polymer ?
#
loop_
_entity_poly.entity_id
_entity_poly.type
_entity_poly.pdbx_seq_one_letter_code
_entity_poly.pdbx_strand_id
1 'polypeptide(L)'
;MAMEVEILTNNYQIPQEFAQRLLQFTKNDLEAAIKILESTEESVGIVKGKFLSSKKLFNGAFLFAYNFELREISYFLVLVSTDSSLSRINIEQNWKNFYTDLSHYAESNFVNMEISREIEMTLLSPENLKYIMSFFININNIDQVNLRRFLLSEIAKVVMDSALAIKTAVEATDIFSLQNFLKQNPLGTKLNKKTAKNICVLINLAVEPVLAPIGGIEIGNLEIGDEILVKLKDEREIAQFILNYVNSETLKTGAIFGSLFSKELDEVTGNYGVKLEFGPGIFGSFVIGNKVRVQARKKTGYTSASISNNYTSPQFSKTKDEKIKPFPDEVEFEYSPSQDEKNKGFFEKGFFQTFLAILLILMFILIALLFFI
;
A
#
# COMPACT_ATOMS: atom_id res chain seq x y z
N MET A 1 24.27 20.10 9.98
CA MET A 1 23.16 19.12 10.12
C MET A 1 21.79 19.69 9.72
N ALA A 2 21.34 20.86 10.19
CA ALA A 2 19.99 21.37 9.88
C ALA A 2 19.78 21.68 8.38
N MET A 3 20.78 22.28 7.72
CA MET A 3 20.74 22.63 6.29
C MET A 3 20.73 21.37 5.41
N GLU A 4 21.51 20.36 5.77
CA GLU A 4 21.63 19.09 5.06
C GLU A 4 20.31 18.29 5.15
N VAL A 5 19.67 18.30 6.33
CA VAL A 5 18.33 17.74 6.51
C VAL A 5 17.30 18.44 5.62
N GLU A 6 17.38 19.76 5.52
CA GLU A 6 16.49 20.56 4.67
C GLU A 6 16.69 20.26 3.18
N ILE A 7 17.95 20.14 2.72
CA ILE A 7 18.26 19.73 1.34
C ILE A 7 17.63 18.37 1.01
N LEU A 8 17.82 17.37 1.89
CA LEU A 8 17.24 16.04 1.69
C LEU A 8 15.71 16.07 1.70
N THR A 9 15.13 16.81 2.65
CA THR A 9 13.67 16.94 2.80
C THR A 9 13.05 17.64 1.59
N ASN A 10 13.66 18.70 1.06
CA ASN A 10 13.09 19.47 -0.04
C ASN A 10 13.27 18.78 -1.39
N ASN A 11 14.46 18.23 -1.65
CA ASN A 11 14.78 17.64 -2.95
C ASN A 11 14.18 16.24 -3.11
N TYR A 12 14.17 15.42 -2.07
CA TYR A 12 13.68 14.04 -2.11
C TYR A 12 12.31 13.87 -1.44
N GLN A 13 11.77 14.93 -0.83
CA GLN A 13 10.43 14.96 -0.19
C GLN A 13 10.22 13.89 0.88
N ILE A 14 11.30 13.49 1.53
CA ILE A 14 11.30 12.53 2.62
C ILE A 14 10.97 13.23 3.96
N PRO A 15 10.39 12.52 4.95
CA PRO A 15 10.14 13.10 6.26
C PRO A 15 11.44 13.60 6.93
N GLN A 16 11.39 14.76 7.58
CA GLN A 16 12.54 15.38 8.24
C GLN A 16 13.24 14.42 9.22
N GLU A 17 12.47 13.66 10.00
CA GLU A 17 12.99 12.68 10.96
C GLU A 17 13.69 11.50 10.27
N PHE A 18 13.25 11.13 9.07
CA PHE A 18 13.93 10.11 8.26
C PHE A 18 15.25 10.65 7.70
N ALA A 19 15.25 11.89 7.17
CA ALA A 19 16.45 12.56 6.72
C ALA A 19 17.51 12.70 7.82
N GLN A 20 17.10 13.06 9.04
CA GLN A 20 17.98 13.14 10.22
C GLN A 20 18.61 11.78 10.54
N ARG A 21 17.81 10.72 10.60
CA ARG A 21 18.32 9.37 10.87
C ARG A 21 19.27 8.90 9.77
N LEU A 22 18.93 9.13 8.51
CA LEU A 22 19.78 8.77 7.38
C LEU A 22 21.14 9.50 7.43
N LEU A 23 21.14 10.80 7.73
CA LEU A 23 22.39 11.56 7.91
C LEU A 23 23.20 11.07 9.12
N GLN A 24 22.55 10.73 10.23
CA GLN A 24 23.24 10.13 11.38
C GLN A 24 23.89 8.80 10.99
N PHE A 25 23.19 7.96 10.23
CA PHE A 25 23.71 6.70 9.70
C PHE A 25 24.92 6.91 8.78
N THR A 26 24.88 7.94 7.91
CA THR A 26 26.01 8.30 7.05
C THR A 26 27.07 9.17 7.74
N LYS A 27 27.05 9.31 9.07
CA LYS A 27 27.99 10.14 9.85
C LYS A 27 28.05 11.60 9.39
N ASN A 28 26.89 12.14 8.99
CA ASN A 28 26.66 13.47 8.42
C ASN A 28 27.25 13.69 7.01
N ASP A 29 27.53 12.61 6.29
CA ASP A 29 27.91 12.68 4.88
C ASP A 29 26.64 12.81 4.01
N LEU A 30 26.44 14.02 3.47
CA LEU A 30 25.29 14.35 2.63
C LEU A 30 25.33 13.64 1.28
N GLU A 31 26.50 13.53 0.66
CA GLU A 31 26.65 12.86 -0.64
C GLU A 31 26.36 11.36 -0.49
N ALA A 32 26.79 10.75 0.61
CA ALA A 32 26.46 9.38 0.93
C ALA A 32 24.95 9.16 1.15
N ALA A 33 24.29 10.07 1.87
CA ALA A 33 22.84 10.00 2.08
C ALA A 33 22.08 10.13 0.75
N ILE A 34 22.52 11.03 -0.12
CA ILE A 34 22.00 11.19 -1.49
C ILE A 34 22.20 9.90 -2.29
N LYS A 35 23.40 9.31 -2.29
CA LYS A 35 23.69 8.06 -3.01
C LYS A 35 22.77 6.91 -2.57
N ILE A 36 22.47 6.82 -1.27
CA ILE A 36 21.52 5.82 -0.73
C ILE A 36 20.09 6.09 -1.23
N LEU A 37 19.63 7.34 -1.20
CA LEU A 37 18.30 7.71 -1.69
C LEU A 37 18.15 7.48 -3.19
N GLU A 38 19.17 7.78 -3.99
CA GLU A 38 19.18 7.54 -5.43
C GLU A 38 19.26 6.06 -5.79
N SER A 39 19.67 5.21 -4.85
CA SER A 39 19.69 3.76 -5.00
C SER A 39 18.40 3.09 -4.51
N THR A 40 17.34 3.87 -4.26
CA THR A 40 16.05 3.33 -3.84
C THR A 40 15.52 2.36 -4.89
N GLU A 41 15.12 1.17 -4.45
CA GLU A 41 14.55 0.16 -5.31
C GLU A 41 13.12 0.52 -5.73
N GLU A 42 12.79 0.16 -6.97
CA GLU A 42 11.40 0.10 -7.38
C GLU A 42 10.70 -0.97 -6.54
N SER A 43 9.87 -0.53 -5.61
CA SER A 43 9.18 -1.37 -4.61
C SER A 43 7.67 -1.33 -4.78
N VAL A 44 7.20 -0.60 -5.79
CA VAL A 44 5.79 -0.41 -6.09
C VAL A 44 5.49 -0.78 -7.54
N GLY A 45 4.53 -1.67 -7.74
CA GLY A 45 3.94 -1.97 -9.05
C GLY A 45 2.69 -1.12 -9.28
N ILE A 46 2.70 -0.28 -10.30
CA ILE A 46 1.57 0.51 -10.76
C ILE A 46 0.85 -0.26 -11.87
N VAL A 47 -0.35 -0.74 -11.57
CA VAL A 47 -1.23 -1.37 -12.55
C VAL A 47 -2.13 -0.30 -13.15
N LYS A 48 -2.05 -0.14 -14.46
CA LYS A 48 -2.96 0.65 -15.27
C LYS A 48 -3.91 -0.29 -15.99
N GLY A 49 -5.16 0.12 -16.16
CA GLY A 49 -6.12 -0.66 -16.92
C GLY A 49 -7.19 0.19 -17.55
N LYS A 50 -7.73 -0.31 -18.66
CA LYS A 50 -8.95 0.21 -19.27
C LYS A 50 -9.86 -0.92 -19.70
N PHE A 51 -11.16 -0.67 -19.63
CA PHE A 51 -12.17 -1.63 -20.04
C PHE A 51 -13.31 -1.00 -20.83
N LEU A 52 -13.95 -1.83 -21.65
CA LEU A 52 -15.10 -1.48 -22.47
C LEU A 52 -16.18 -2.56 -22.31
N SER A 53 -17.36 -2.16 -21.88
CA SER A 53 -18.57 -2.97 -21.82
C SER A 53 -19.37 -2.81 -23.12
N SER A 54 -19.78 -3.93 -23.69
CA SER A 54 -20.61 -4.00 -24.90
C SER A 54 -22.09 -3.76 -24.61
N LYS A 55 -22.61 -4.22 -23.46
CA LYS A 55 -24.05 -4.18 -23.15
C LYS A 55 -24.54 -2.83 -22.65
N LYS A 56 -23.82 -2.25 -21.67
CA LYS A 56 -24.21 -0.98 -21.02
C LYS A 56 -23.43 0.23 -21.55
N LEU A 57 -22.56 0.02 -22.54
CA LEU A 57 -21.68 1.03 -23.14
C LEU A 57 -20.82 1.76 -22.10
N PHE A 58 -20.46 1.08 -21.00
CA PHE A 58 -19.54 1.62 -20.04
C PHE A 58 -18.11 1.55 -20.56
N ASN A 59 -17.44 2.68 -20.48
CA ASN A 59 -16.01 2.83 -20.64
C ASN A 59 -15.44 3.04 -19.24
N GLY A 60 -14.35 2.37 -18.92
CA GLY A 60 -13.71 2.57 -17.63
C GLY A 60 -12.21 2.52 -17.71
N ALA A 61 -11.57 3.18 -16.76
CA ALA A 61 -10.14 3.15 -16.58
C ALA A 61 -9.83 3.09 -15.09
N PHE A 62 -8.76 2.40 -14.74
CA PHE A 62 -8.33 2.26 -13.35
C PHE A 62 -6.81 2.30 -13.24
N LEU A 63 -6.36 2.71 -12.07
CA LEU A 63 -4.98 2.69 -11.65
C LEU A 63 -4.92 2.23 -10.21
N PHE A 64 -4.06 1.27 -9.89
CA PHE A 64 -3.75 0.96 -8.50
C PHE A 64 -2.27 0.71 -8.29
N ALA A 65 -1.80 1.02 -7.08
CA ALA A 65 -0.42 0.83 -6.68
C ALA A 65 -0.32 -0.31 -5.68
N TYR A 66 0.46 -1.33 -6.01
CA TYR A 66 0.78 -2.44 -5.12
C TYR A 66 2.20 -2.27 -4.57
N ASN A 67 2.33 -2.24 -3.25
CA ASN A 67 3.62 -2.19 -2.56
C ASN A 67 4.12 -3.61 -2.29
N PHE A 68 5.23 -4.01 -2.92
CA PHE A 68 5.82 -5.34 -2.78
C PHE A 68 6.38 -5.60 -1.38
N GLU A 69 6.90 -4.56 -0.74
CA GLU A 69 7.52 -4.62 0.59
C GLU A 69 6.48 -4.78 1.71
N LEU A 70 5.33 -4.12 1.56
CA LEU A 70 4.21 -4.20 2.50
C LEU A 70 3.17 -5.26 2.11
N ARG A 71 3.30 -5.85 0.91
CA ARG A 71 2.35 -6.79 0.30
C ARG A 71 0.90 -6.29 0.35
N GLU A 72 0.69 -5.03 -0.01
CA GLU A 72 -0.64 -4.41 0.01
C GLU A 72 -0.86 -3.43 -1.13
N ILE A 73 -2.12 -3.18 -1.47
CA ILE A 73 -2.51 -2.09 -2.35
C ILE A 73 -2.49 -0.80 -1.53
N SER A 74 -1.61 0.14 -1.87
CA SER A 74 -1.44 1.41 -1.15
C SER A 74 -2.35 2.52 -1.71
N TYR A 75 -2.78 2.38 -2.96
CA TYR A 75 -3.57 3.39 -3.65
C TYR A 75 -4.46 2.76 -4.72
N PHE A 76 -5.67 3.29 -4.88
CA PHE A 76 -6.63 2.83 -5.89
C PHE A 76 -7.42 4.00 -6.49
N LEU A 77 -7.58 3.99 -7.81
CA LEU A 77 -8.39 4.93 -8.58
C LEU A 77 -9.14 4.17 -9.67
N VAL A 78 -10.43 4.41 -9.80
CA VAL A 78 -11.24 3.89 -10.90
C VAL A 78 -12.26 4.94 -11.32
N LEU A 79 -12.38 5.13 -12.63
CA LEU A 79 -13.34 6.00 -13.26
C LEU A 79 -14.16 5.17 -14.26
N VAL A 80 -15.48 5.31 -14.21
CA VAL A 80 -16.42 4.69 -15.14
C VAL A 80 -17.30 5.77 -15.73
N SER A 81 -17.52 5.73 -17.04
CA SER A 81 -18.42 6.65 -17.74
C SER A 81 -19.06 5.99 -18.95
N THR A 82 -20.12 6.57 -19.47
CA THR A 82 -20.70 6.18 -20.76
C THR A 82 -20.01 6.88 -21.93
N ASP A 83 -19.17 7.89 -21.69
CA ASP A 83 -18.44 8.58 -22.75
C ASP A 83 -17.23 7.76 -23.24
N SER A 84 -17.20 7.56 -24.56
CA SER A 84 -16.15 6.84 -25.27
C SER A 84 -14.76 7.45 -25.14
N SER A 85 -14.63 8.75 -24.82
CA SER A 85 -13.33 9.41 -24.75
C SER A 85 -12.43 8.83 -23.64
N LEU A 86 -13.01 8.30 -22.55
CA LEU A 86 -12.28 7.59 -21.50
C LEU A 86 -11.54 6.34 -22.03
N SER A 87 -12.14 5.62 -23.00
CA SER A 87 -11.50 4.44 -23.62
C SER A 87 -10.31 4.80 -24.53
N ARG A 88 -10.23 6.06 -24.96
CA ARG A 88 -9.19 6.57 -25.86
C ARG A 88 -7.91 6.93 -25.13
N ILE A 89 -7.94 7.06 -23.80
CA ILE A 89 -6.73 7.30 -23.00
C ILE A 89 -5.71 6.19 -23.29
N ASN A 90 -4.48 6.62 -23.57
CA ASN A 90 -3.39 5.72 -23.91
C ASN A 90 -2.88 5.02 -22.65
N ILE A 91 -2.98 3.70 -22.60
CA ILE A 91 -2.51 2.90 -21.45
C ILE A 91 -1.00 2.68 -21.46
N GLU A 92 -0.35 2.80 -22.62
CA GLU A 92 1.10 2.53 -22.76
C GLU A 92 1.98 3.71 -22.34
N GLN A 93 1.39 4.87 -22.07
CA GLN A 93 2.14 6.03 -21.58
C GLN A 93 2.56 5.86 -20.12
N ASN A 94 3.55 6.64 -19.68
CA ASN A 94 3.99 6.69 -18.29
C ASN A 94 2.80 6.87 -17.33
N TRP A 95 2.83 6.18 -16.20
CA TRP A 95 1.73 6.18 -15.24
C TRP A 95 1.34 7.56 -14.71
N LYS A 96 2.28 8.52 -14.62
CA LYS A 96 1.98 9.90 -14.21
C LYS A 96 1.10 10.59 -15.24
N ASN A 97 1.43 10.45 -16.52
CA ASN A 97 0.62 11.02 -17.62
C ASN A 97 -0.75 10.34 -17.69
N PHE A 98 -0.79 9.00 -17.53
CA PHE A 98 -2.05 8.27 -17.47
C PHE A 98 -2.94 8.74 -16.33
N TYR A 99 -2.37 8.95 -15.14
CA TYR A 99 -3.09 9.53 -14.02
C TYR A 99 -3.60 10.94 -14.34
N THR A 100 -2.76 11.82 -14.90
CA THR A 100 -3.14 13.20 -15.21
C THR A 100 -4.30 13.25 -16.21
N ASP A 101 -4.28 12.38 -17.23
CA ASP A 101 -5.38 12.24 -18.18
C ASP A 101 -6.68 11.78 -17.47
N LEU A 102 -6.59 10.85 -16.52
CA LEU A 102 -7.75 10.45 -15.70
C LEU A 102 -8.27 11.60 -14.84
N SER A 103 -7.38 12.42 -14.27
CA SER A 103 -7.76 13.58 -13.45
C SER A 103 -8.50 14.62 -14.30
N HIS A 104 -7.93 15.02 -15.43
CA HIS A 104 -8.58 15.95 -16.35
C HIS A 104 -9.90 15.41 -16.88
N TYR A 105 -9.98 14.10 -17.13
CA TYR A 105 -11.22 13.46 -17.52
C TYR A 105 -12.30 13.59 -16.44
N ALA A 106 -11.96 13.27 -15.19
CA ALA A 106 -12.88 13.35 -14.04
C ALA A 106 -13.37 14.78 -13.76
N GLU A 107 -12.52 15.78 -14.00
CA GLU A 107 -12.88 17.20 -13.85
C GLU A 107 -13.83 17.69 -14.95
N SER A 108 -13.70 17.16 -16.16
CA SER A 108 -14.39 17.68 -17.35
C SER A 108 -15.65 16.90 -17.73
N ASN A 109 -15.83 15.67 -17.22
CA ASN A 109 -16.86 14.75 -17.69
C ASN A 109 -17.66 14.13 -16.54
N PHE A 110 -18.85 13.62 -16.87
CA PHE A 110 -19.66 12.88 -15.93
C PHE A 110 -19.07 11.49 -15.67
N VAL A 111 -18.77 11.20 -14.40
CA VAL A 111 -18.28 9.90 -13.93
C VAL A 111 -19.38 9.20 -13.13
N ASN A 112 -19.63 7.95 -13.43
CA ASN A 112 -20.52 7.09 -12.64
C ASN A 112 -19.79 6.63 -11.37
N MET A 113 -19.90 7.44 -10.32
CA MET A 113 -19.25 7.18 -9.03
C MET A 113 -19.78 5.93 -8.31
N GLU A 114 -21.03 5.53 -8.56
CA GLU A 114 -21.62 4.34 -7.95
C GLU A 114 -20.91 3.07 -8.46
N ILE A 115 -20.80 2.92 -9.78
CA ILE A 115 -20.13 1.76 -10.40
C ILE A 115 -18.63 1.80 -10.11
N SER A 116 -17.99 2.98 -10.18
CA SER A 116 -16.58 3.13 -9.78
C SER A 116 -16.35 2.59 -8.37
N ARG A 117 -17.18 3.00 -7.41
CA ARG A 117 -17.06 2.56 -6.01
C ARG A 117 -17.35 1.07 -5.84
N GLU A 118 -18.30 0.52 -6.57
CA GLU A 118 -18.60 -0.92 -6.51
C GLU A 118 -17.44 -1.77 -7.06
N ILE A 119 -16.78 -1.31 -8.13
CA ILE A 119 -15.55 -1.95 -8.64
C ILE A 119 -14.43 -1.88 -7.60
N GLU A 120 -14.20 -0.72 -7.02
CA GLU A 120 -13.19 -0.53 -5.95
C GLU A 120 -13.46 -1.46 -4.76
N MET A 121 -14.68 -1.47 -4.22
CA MET A 121 -15.08 -2.33 -3.11
C MET A 121 -14.90 -3.82 -3.43
N THR A 122 -15.25 -4.24 -4.65
CA THR A 122 -15.11 -5.62 -5.09
C THR A 122 -13.64 -6.02 -5.13
N LEU A 123 -12.78 -5.22 -5.77
CA LEU A 123 -11.36 -5.53 -5.93
C LEU A 123 -10.58 -5.45 -4.61
N LEU A 124 -11.00 -4.59 -3.68
CA LEU A 124 -10.40 -4.43 -2.37
C LEU A 124 -10.99 -5.36 -1.29
N SER A 125 -11.93 -6.25 -1.65
CA SER A 125 -12.44 -7.25 -0.71
C SER A 125 -11.31 -8.18 -0.22
N PRO A 126 -11.33 -8.63 1.06
CA PRO A 126 -10.26 -9.46 1.63
C PRO A 126 -9.96 -10.73 0.83
N GLU A 127 -10.97 -11.35 0.25
CA GLU A 127 -10.85 -12.55 -0.59
C GLU A 127 -10.09 -12.22 -1.89
N ASN A 128 -10.45 -11.12 -2.55
CA ASN A 128 -9.84 -10.68 -3.80
C ASN A 128 -8.42 -10.17 -3.60
N LEU A 129 -8.13 -9.52 -2.48
CA LEU A 129 -6.78 -9.08 -2.14
C LEU A 129 -5.80 -10.27 -2.04
N LYS A 130 -6.24 -11.43 -1.52
CA LYS A 130 -5.39 -12.64 -1.48
C LYS A 130 -4.97 -13.09 -2.88
N TYR A 131 -5.90 -13.04 -3.85
CA TYR A 131 -5.58 -13.35 -5.24
C TYR A 131 -4.63 -12.33 -5.84
N ILE A 132 -4.90 -11.03 -5.64
CA ILE A 132 -4.02 -9.96 -6.12
C ILE A 132 -2.60 -10.19 -5.60
N MET A 133 -2.42 -10.36 -4.28
CA MET A 133 -1.12 -10.62 -3.66
C MET A 133 -0.38 -11.80 -4.31
N SER A 134 -1.09 -12.87 -4.69
CA SER A 134 -0.49 -14.04 -5.34
C SER A 134 0.08 -13.76 -6.74
N PHE A 135 -0.41 -12.72 -7.43
CA PHE A 135 0.10 -12.31 -8.75
C PHE A 135 1.33 -11.39 -8.66
N PHE A 136 1.59 -10.82 -7.49
CA PHE A 136 2.68 -9.90 -7.21
C PHE A 136 3.77 -10.57 -6.34
N ILE A 137 4.33 -11.68 -6.83
CA ILE A 137 5.39 -12.42 -6.13
C ILE A 137 6.71 -11.61 -6.11
N ASN A 138 7.10 -11.06 -7.27
CA ASN A 138 8.30 -10.26 -7.45
C ASN A 138 8.03 -9.17 -8.49
N ILE A 139 8.61 -7.98 -8.32
CA ILE A 139 8.45 -6.86 -9.26
C ILE A 139 8.91 -7.20 -10.67
N ASN A 140 9.92 -8.05 -10.81
CA ASN A 140 10.45 -8.53 -12.09
C ASN A 140 9.62 -9.66 -12.71
N ASN A 141 8.66 -10.23 -11.98
CA ASN A 141 7.89 -11.39 -12.43
C ASN A 141 6.44 -11.31 -11.95
N ILE A 142 5.73 -10.30 -12.44
CA ILE A 142 4.30 -10.09 -12.17
C ILE A 142 3.50 -10.96 -13.15
N ASP A 143 2.57 -11.77 -12.63
CA ASP A 143 1.69 -12.61 -13.46
C ASP A 143 0.58 -11.78 -14.10
N GLN A 144 0.94 -11.02 -15.14
CA GLN A 144 0.02 -10.12 -15.84
C GLN A 144 -1.14 -10.86 -16.51
N VAL A 145 -0.94 -12.12 -16.91
CA VAL A 145 -1.98 -12.91 -17.59
C VAL A 145 -3.09 -13.26 -16.62
N ASN A 146 -2.74 -13.81 -15.44
CA ASN A 146 -3.74 -14.16 -14.43
C ASN A 146 -4.31 -12.92 -13.74
N LEU A 147 -3.51 -11.87 -13.53
CA LEU A 147 -4.01 -10.58 -13.07
C LEU A 147 -5.07 -10.01 -14.01
N ARG A 148 -4.82 -10.01 -15.33
CA ARG A 148 -5.78 -9.53 -16.33
C ARG A 148 -7.06 -10.35 -16.34
N ARG A 149 -6.96 -11.69 -16.26
CA ARG A 149 -8.14 -12.59 -16.21
C ARG A 149 -8.96 -12.36 -14.95
N PHE A 150 -8.30 -12.19 -13.81
CA PHE A 150 -8.95 -11.88 -12.54
C PHE A 150 -9.69 -10.55 -12.61
N LEU A 151 -9.01 -9.48 -13.05
CA LEU A 151 -9.62 -8.15 -13.19
C LEU A 151 -10.80 -8.17 -14.18
N LEU A 152 -10.68 -8.92 -15.29
CA LEU A 152 -11.77 -9.11 -16.24
C LEU A 152 -12.99 -9.74 -15.55
N SER A 153 -12.79 -10.83 -14.82
CA SER A 153 -13.86 -11.54 -14.09
C SER A 153 -14.57 -10.64 -13.10
N GLU A 154 -13.82 -9.98 -12.22
CA GLU A 154 -14.42 -9.19 -11.14
C GLU A 154 -15.11 -7.92 -11.65
N ILE A 155 -14.51 -7.22 -12.61
CA ILE A 155 -15.16 -6.04 -13.20
C ILE A 155 -16.40 -6.45 -14.00
N ALA A 156 -16.35 -7.55 -14.75
CA ALA A 156 -17.49 -8.05 -15.53
C ALA A 156 -18.72 -8.34 -14.66
N LYS A 157 -18.52 -8.84 -13.42
CA LYS A 157 -19.60 -9.07 -12.46
C LYS A 157 -20.28 -7.76 -12.07
N VAL A 158 -19.49 -6.73 -11.74
CA VAL A 158 -19.99 -5.41 -11.32
C VAL A 158 -20.73 -4.71 -12.46
N VAL A 159 -20.13 -4.67 -13.66
CA VAL A 159 -20.81 -4.03 -14.81
C VAL A 159 -21.95 -4.88 -15.39
N MET A 160 -22.07 -6.14 -14.96
CA MET A 160 -23.01 -7.15 -15.46
C MET A 160 -22.87 -7.42 -16.96
N ASP A 161 -21.61 -7.54 -17.43
CA ASP A 161 -21.30 -7.74 -18.84
C ASP A 161 -20.23 -8.81 -19.06
N SER A 162 -20.66 -9.96 -19.58
CA SER A 162 -19.79 -11.09 -19.93
C SER A 162 -18.93 -10.83 -21.17
N ALA A 163 -19.26 -9.82 -21.98
CA ALA A 163 -18.50 -9.41 -23.18
C ALA A 163 -17.59 -8.21 -22.90
N LEU A 164 -17.21 -8.00 -21.63
CA LEU A 164 -16.23 -6.99 -21.23
C LEU A 164 -14.90 -7.25 -21.92
N ALA A 165 -14.27 -6.21 -22.45
CA ALA A 165 -12.89 -6.24 -22.89
C ALA A 165 -12.04 -5.43 -21.92
N ILE A 166 -10.89 -5.97 -21.49
CA ILE A 166 -9.94 -5.29 -20.61
C ILE A 166 -8.54 -5.28 -21.22
N LYS A 167 -7.83 -4.17 -21.10
CA LYS A 167 -6.40 -4.03 -21.39
C LYS A 167 -5.70 -3.53 -20.13
N THR A 168 -4.55 -4.10 -19.81
CA THR A 168 -3.75 -3.77 -18.63
C THR A 168 -2.30 -3.51 -19.01
N ALA A 169 -1.63 -2.65 -18.27
CA ALA A 169 -0.18 -2.44 -18.34
C ALA A 169 0.36 -2.26 -16.92
N VAL A 170 1.57 -2.71 -16.65
CA VAL A 170 2.20 -2.60 -15.33
C VAL A 170 3.52 -1.86 -15.47
N GLU A 171 3.72 -0.87 -14.61
CA GLU A 171 4.98 -0.12 -14.49
C GLU A 171 5.51 -0.25 -13.06
N ALA A 172 6.82 -0.20 -12.90
CA ALA A 172 7.48 -0.20 -11.60
C ALA A 172 7.85 1.24 -11.22
N THR A 173 7.82 1.55 -9.92
CA THR A 173 8.26 2.84 -9.39
C THR A 173 8.67 2.70 -7.93
N ASP A 174 9.38 3.69 -7.40
CA ASP A 174 9.70 3.78 -5.98
C ASP A 174 8.57 4.42 -5.18
N ILE A 175 8.55 4.14 -3.88
CA ILE A 175 7.51 4.62 -2.97
C ILE A 175 7.49 6.15 -2.85
N PHE A 176 8.62 6.84 -3.01
CA PHE A 176 8.66 8.30 -2.90
C PHE A 176 8.09 8.97 -4.13
N SER A 177 8.51 8.55 -5.33
CA SER A 177 7.95 9.06 -6.59
C SER A 177 6.44 8.94 -6.59
N LEU A 178 5.89 7.81 -6.12
CA LEU A 178 4.45 7.64 -5.95
C LEU A 178 3.88 8.63 -4.92
N GLN A 179 4.38 8.62 -3.68
CA GLN A 179 3.82 9.44 -2.60
C GLN A 179 3.91 10.94 -2.90
N ASN A 180 5.01 11.39 -3.49
CA ASN A 180 5.27 12.77 -3.88
C ASN A 180 4.26 13.22 -4.94
N PHE A 181 4.07 12.41 -5.97
CA PHE A 181 3.10 12.69 -7.02
C PHE A 181 1.66 12.72 -6.48
N LEU A 182 1.28 11.77 -5.61
CA LEU A 182 -0.06 11.71 -5.00
C LEU A 182 -0.30 12.73 -3.87
N LYS A 183 0.74 13.40 -3.36
CA LYS A 183 0.58 14.56 -2.47
C LYS A 183 0.18 15.79 -3.27
N GLN A 184 0.74 15.95 -4.46
CA GLN A 184 0.46 17.06 -5.37
C GLN A 184 -0.87 16.85 -6.13
N ASN A 185 -1.26 15.59 -6.34
CA ASN A 185 -2.46 15.22 -7.08
C ASN A 185 -3.32 14.23 -6.26
N PRO A 186 -4.35 14.69 -5.53
CA PRO A 186 -5.08 13.86 -4.57
C PRO A 186 -6.40 13.27 -5.12
N LEU A 187 -6.41 12.71 -6.33
CA LEU A 187 -7.57 11.94 -6.81
C LEU A 187 -7.51 10.52 -6.23
N GLY A 188 -8.64 9.81 -6.14
CA GLY A 188 -8.69 8.40 -5.72
C GLY A 188 -8.55 8.16 -4.21
N THR A 189 -8.45 6.88 -3.85
CA THR A 189 -8.48 6.43 -2.45
C THR A 189 -7.10 5.99 -2.00
N LYS A 190 -6.57 6.65 -0.97
CA LYS A 190 -5.41 6.17 -0.21
C LYS A 190 -5.87 5.14 0.81
N LEU A 191 -5.38 3.91 0.70
CA LEU A 191 -5.76 2.83 1.60
C LEU A 191 -4.91 2.89 2.86
N ASN A 192 -5.25 3.80 3.77
CA ASN A 192 -4.60 3.90 5.07
C ASN A 192 -5.05 2.74 5.97
N LYS A 193 -4.31 1.62 5.94
CA LYS A 193 -4.37 0.67 7.05
C LYS A 193 -3.59 1.26 8.23
N LYS A 194 -4.26 1.38 9.39
CA LYS A 194 -3.71 1.83 10.68
C LYS A 194 -2.47 1.06 11.17
N THR A 195 -2.09 -0.02 10.48
CA THR A 195 -0.96 -0.90 10.79
C THR A 195 0.32 -0.61 10.01
N ALA A 196 0.30 0.27 9.01
CA ALA A 196 1.52 0.74 8.39
C ALA A 196 2.27 1.62 9.40
N LYS A 197 3.08 0.99 10.27
CA LYS A 197 4.27 1.64 10.82
C LYS A 197 4.92 2.35 9.63
N ASN A 198 5.39 3.59 9.82
CA ASN A 198 6.08 4.39 8.80
C ASN A 198 7.40 3.70 8.37
N ILE A 199 7.30 2.55 7.71
CA ILE A 199 8.40 1.73 7.25
C ILE A 199 8.71 2.26 5.86
N CYS A 200 9.77 3.04 5.83
CA CYS A 200 10.31 3.55 4.59
C CYS A 200 11.39 2.56 4.15
N VAL A 201 11.09 1.64 3.24
CA VAL A 201 12.10 0.73 2.68
C VAL A 201 12.73 1.43 1.47
N LEU A 202 14.01 1.79 1.59
CA LEU A 202 14.82 2.28 0.48
C LEU A 202 15.40 1.10 -0.30
N ILE A 203 16.05 0.20 0.42
CA ILE A 203 16.88 -0.86 -0.13
C ILE A 203 16.61 -2.13 0.67
N ASN A 204 16.41 -3.25 -0.03
CA ASN A 204 16.25 -4.57 0.55
C ASN A 204 17.42 -5.45 0.11
N LEU A 205 18.40 -5.59 1.00
CA LEU A 205 19.63 -6.33 0.75
C LEU A 205 19.37 -7.83 0.73
N ALA A 206 19.96 -8.51 -0.26
CA ALA A 206 19.97 -9.97 -0.28
C ALA A 206 20.88 -10.50 0.83
N VAL A 207 20.30 -11.17 1.83
CA VAL A 207 21.00 -11.65 3.02
C VAL A 207 20.67 -13.10 3.35
N GLU A 208 21.61 -13.79 4.00
CA GLU A 208 21.40 -15.14 4.52
C GLU A 208 21.77 -15.26 5.99
N PRO A 209 20.94 -15.90 6.82
CA PRO A 209 21.25 -16.07 8.23
C PRO A 209 22.44 -17.00 8.45
N VAL A 210 23.32 -16.61 9.38
CA VAL A 210 24.38 -17.51 9.86
C VAL A 210 23.74 -18.51 10.82
N LEU A 211 23.66 -19.76 10.38
CA LEU A 211 23.11 -20.85 11.18
C LEU A 211 24.05 -21.22 12.32
N ALA A 212 23.49 -21.43 13.51
CA ALA A 212 24.24 -21.85 14.71
C ALA A 212 23.46 -22.97 15.42
N PRO A 213 23.54 -24.21 14.92
CA PRO A 213 22.80 -25.34 15.50
C PRO A 213 23.14 -25.59 16.98
N ILE A 214 24.41 -25.34 17.33
CA ILE A 214 24.93 -25.43 18.70
C ILE A 214 25.19 -24.00 19.19
N GLY A 215 24.52 -23.60 20.27
CA GLY A 215 24.72 -22.29 20.91
C GLY A 215 23.94 -21.12 20.28
N GLY A 216 23.29 -21.29 19.13
CA GLY A 216 22.42 -20.27 18.54
C GLY A 216 21.08 -20.12 19.26
N ILE A 217 20.29 -19.13 18.86
CA ILE A 217 18.93 -18.88 19.35
C ILE A 217 17.95 -19.33 18.28
N GLU A 218 16.90 -20.05 18.67
CA GLU A 218 15.82 -20.42 17.74
C GLU A 218 15.11 -19.16 17.25
N ILE A 219 14.80 -19.10 15.95
CA ILE A 219 14.14 -17.94 15.35
C ILE A 219 12.78 -17.61 16.01
N GLY A 220 12.06 -18.64 16.46
CA GLY A 220 10.81 -18.50 17.21
C GLY A 220 10.98 -17.75 18.54
N ASN A 221 12.16 -17.78 19.14
CA ASN A 221 12.45 -17.21 20.46
C ASN A 221 13.10 -15.82 20.42
N LEU A 222 13.39 -15.28 19.23
CA LEU A 222 13.97 -13.94 19.07
C LEU A 222 12.90 -12.85 19.21
N GLU A 223 13.21 -11.75 19.87
CA GLU A 223 12.31 -10.60 20.04
C GLU A 223 12.66 -9.48 19.06
N ILE A 224 11.67 -8.63 18.74
CA ILE A 224 11.90 -7.45 17.89
C ILE A 224 12.99 -6.58 18.54
N GLY A 225 14.03 -6.25 17.77
CA GLY A 225 15.21 -5.52 18.21
C GLY A 225 16.42 -6.39 18.58
N ASP A 226 16.28 -7.72 18.67
CA ASP A 226 17.43 -8.62 18.78
C ASP A 226 18.27 -8.60 17.49
N GLU A 227 19.58 -8.78 17.59
CA GLU A 227 20.46 -8.72 16.42
C GLU A 227 20.74 -10.12 15.89
N ILE A 228 20.57 -10.33 14.59
CA ILE A 228 20.89 -11.58 13.89
C ILE A 228 22.11 -11.37 13.01
N LEU A 229 23.09 -12.27 13.10
CA LEU A 229 24.24 -12.28 12.20
C LEU A 229 23.83 -12.88 10.86
N VAL A 230 24.02 -12.11 9.79
CA VAL A 230 23.71 -12.53 8.42
C VAL A 230 24.89 -12.30 7.50
N LYS A 231 25.01 -13.12 6.45
CA LYS A 231 25.94 -12.93 5.34
C LYS A 231 25.25 -12.10 4.26
N LEU A 232 25.95 -11.10 3.74
CA LEU A 232 25.46 -10.35 2.59
C LEU A 232 25.73 -11.15 1.31
N LYS A 233 24.68 -11.43 0.54
CA LYS A 233 24.76 -12.05 -0.79
C LYS A 233 24.55 -11.06 -1.94
N ASP A 234 24.42 -9.80 -1.58
CA ASP A 234 24.12 -8.73 -2.52
C ASP A 234 25.39 -8.24 -3.23
N GLU A 235 25.42 -8.42 -4.55
CA GLU A 235 26.55 -8.06 -5.40
C GLU A 235 26.47 -6.59 -5.89
N ARG A 236 25.38 -5.88 -5.58
CA ARG A 236 25.19 -4.49 -6.02
C ARG A 236 26.22 -3.56 -5.37
N GLU A 237 26.70 -2.58 -6.12
CA GLU A 237 27.67 -1.60 -5.63
C GLU A 237 27.15 -0.85 -4.38
N ILE A 238 25.86 -0.52 -4.35
CA ILE A 238 25.24 0.13 -3.20
C ILE A 238 25.29 -0.74 -1.94
N ALA A 239 25.20 -2.05 -2.07
CA ALA A 239 25.27 -2.96 -0.93
C ALA A 239 26.67 -2.92 -0.29
N GLN A 240 27.72 -2.92 -1.12
CA GLN A 240 29.10 -2.75 -0.69
C GLN A 240 29.35 -1.36 -0.09
N PHE A 241 28.73 -0.33 -0.67
CA PHE A 241 28.79 1.03 -0.15
C PHE A 241 28.19 1.12 1.26
N ILE A 242 27.00 0.57 1.47
CA ILE A 242 26.29 0.55 2.76
C ILE A 242 27.10 -0.18 3.83
N LEU A 243 27.77 -1.29 3.48
CA LEU A 243 28.60 -2.04 4.43
C LEU A 243 29.67 -1.19 5.11
N ASN A 244 30.22 -0.20 4.41
CA ASN A 244 31.22 0.72 4.96
C ASN A 244 30.68 1.58 6.11
N TYR A 245 29.37 1.81 6.15
CA TYR A 245 28.70 2.62 7.18
C TYR A 245 28.11 1.77 8.31
N VAL A 246 27.67 0.53 8.04
CA VAL A 246 27.04 -0.34 9.06
C VAL A 246 28.04 -0.75 10.14
N ASN A 247 29.19 -1.34 9.77
CA ASN A 247 30.25 -1.65 10.72
C ASN A 247 31.55 -2.03 9.99
N SER A 248 32.56 -1.15 10.08
CA SER A 248 33.84 -1.26 9.37
C SER A 248 34.68 -2.48 9.78
N GLU A 249 34.48 -3.03 10.98
CA GLU A 249 35.25 -4.18 11.48
C GLU A 249 34.75 -5.52 10.91
N THR A 250 33.46 -5.61 10.57
CA THR A 250 32.79 -6.83 10.07
C THR A 250 33.07 -7.15 8.60
N LEU A 251 33.56 -6.18 7.82
CA LEU A 251 33.92 -6.34 6.40
C LEU A 251 34.87 -7.52 6.13
N LYS A 252 35.74 -7.86 7.09
CA LYS A 252 36.70 -8.97 6.94
C LYS A 252 36.06 -10.36 6.96
N THR A 253 34.84 -10.50 7.47
CA THR A 253 34.17 -11.79 7.64
C THR A 253 32.99 -12.00 6.67
N GLY A 254 32.58 -10.96 5.94
CA GLY A 254 31.43 -11.01 5.04
C GLY A 254 30.07 -11.17 5.76
N ALA A 255 30.03 -11.00 7.09
CA ALA A 255 28.84 -11.13 7.89
C ALA A 255 28.61 -9.88 8.75
N ILE A 256 27.36 -9.45 8.87
CA ILE A 256 26.92 -8.24 9.59
C ILE A 256 25.76 -8.57 10.51
N PHE A 257 25.63 -7.84 11.61
CA PHE A 257 24.47 -7.92 12.48
C PHE A 257 23.37 -6.99 11.97
N GLY A 258 22.16 -7.51 11.81
CA GLY A 258 20.95 -6.72 11.54
C GLY A 258 19.97 -6.84 12.69
N SER A 259 19.32 -5.74 13.06
CA SER A 259 18.30 -5.73 14.11
C SER A 259 16.99 -6.34 13.60
N LEU A 260 16.39 -7.26 14.34
CA LEU A 260 15.15 -7.93 13.97
C LEU A 260 14.01 -6.91 13.96
N PHE A 261 13.51 -6.60 12.78
CA PHE A 261 12.44 -5.62 12.58
C PHE A 261 11.07 -6.28 12.62
N SER A 262 10.90 -7.39 11.89
CA SER A 262 9.68 -8.21 11.93
C SER A 262 9.99 -9.68 11.70
N LYS A 263 9.13 -10.54 12.24
CA LYS A 263 9.07 -11.97 11.93
C LYS A 263 7.61 -12.39 11.81
N GLU A 264 7.28 -13.09 10.75
CA GLU A 264 5.92 -13.56 10.46
C GLU A 264 5.96 -15.04 10.14
N LEU A 265 5.10 -15.83 10.81
CA LEU A 265 4.98 -17.25 10.54
C LEU A 265 4.04 -17.43 9.35
N ASP A 266 4.52 -18.06 8.29
CA ASP A 266 3.68 -18.52 7.20
C ASP A 266 2.96 -19.81 7.65
N GLU A 267 1.65 -19.73 7.82
CA GLU A 267 0.82 -20.85 8.27
C GLU A 267 0.83 -22.05 7.30
N VAL A 268 1.09 -21.80 6.01
CA VAL A 268 1.08 -22.84 4.98
C VAL A 268 2.38 -23.64 5.03
N THR A 269 3.51 -22.95 5.10
CA THR A 269 4.84 -23.59 5.05
C THR A 269 5.41 -23.91 6.43
N GLY A 270 4.90 -23.28 7.48
CA GLY A 270 5.45 -23.34 8.84
C GLY A 270 6.81 -22.64 8.97
N ASN A 271 7.22 -21.85 7.98
CA ASN A 271 8.47 -21.09 7.98
C ASN A 271 8.25 -19.66 8.46
N TYR A 272 9.28 -19.04 9.01
CA TYR A 272 9.28 -17.61 9.31
C TYR A 272 9.81 -16.81 8.12
N GLY A 273 9.05 -15.80 7.70
CA GLY A 273 9.57 -14.65 6.96
C GLY A 273 10.19 -13.67 7.96
N VAL A 274 11.47 -13.35 7.80
CA VAL A 274 12.24 -12.51 8.72
C VAL A 274 12.71 -11.27 7.99
N LYS A 275 12.50 -10.10 8.60
CA LYS A 275 12.99 -8.81 8.11
C LYS A 275 13.93 -8.19 9.14
N LEU A 276 15.14 -7.86 8.71
CA LEU A 276 16.16 -7.20 9.51
C LEU A 276 16.37 -5.76 9.05
N GLU A 277 16.66 -4.86 9.98
CA GLU A 277 17.05 -3.47 9.73
C GLU A 277 18.55 -3.30 10.00
N PHE A 278 19.28 -2.76 9.02
CA PHE A 278 20.70 -2.40 9.14
C PHE A 278 20.92 -0.91 9.34
N GLY A 279 19.94 -0.10 8.95
CA GLY A 279 19.94 1.34 9.04
C GLY A 279 18.60 1.91 8.57
N PRO A 280 18.42 3.25 8.64
CA PRO A 280 17.18 3.90 8.27
C PRO A 280 16.78 3.60 6.83
N GLY A 281 15.77 2.74 6.68
CA GLY A 281 15.28 2.29 5.40
C GLY A 281 16.14 1.29 4.64
N ILE A 282 17.15 0.72 5.30
CA ILE A 282 18.00 -0.33 4.74
C ILE A 282 17.64 -1.63 5.45
N PHE A 283 17.01 -2.53 4.73
CA PHE A 283 16.53 -3.80 5.24
C PHE A 283 17.23 -4.97 4.58
N GLY A 284 17.05 -6.16 5.15
CA GLY A 284 17.32 -7.43 4.48
C GLY A 284 16.30 -8.46 4.91
N SER A 285 15.89 -9.30 3.97
CA SER A 285 14.78 -10.24 4.17
C SER A 285 15.19 -11.65 3.81
N PHE A 286 14.76 -12.64 4.61
CA PHE A 286 14.98 -14.06 4.32
C PHE A 286 13.86 -14.93 4.91
N VAL A 287 13.76 -16.18 4.42
CA VAL A 287 12.82 -17.18 4.94
C VAL A 287 13.60 -18.30 5.60
N ILE A 288 13.15 -18.74 6.78
CA ILE A 288 13.85 -19.76 7.57
C ILE A 288 12.85 -20.67 8.32
N GLY A 289 13.19 -21.94 8.50
CA GLY A 289 12.34 -22.89 9.22
C GLY A 289 12.15 -22.56 10.70
N ASN A 290 10.99 -22.90 11.28
CA ASN A 290 10.60 -22.55 12.65
C ASN A 290 11.57 -22.99 13.76
N LYS A 291 12.19 -24.16 13.61
CA LYS A 291 13.11 -24.77 14.60
C LYS A 291 14.57 -24.49 14.31
N VAL A 292 14.87 -23.62 13.33
CA VAL A 292 16.25 -23.32 12.96
C VAL A 292 16.83 -22.34 13.98
N ARG A 293 18.07 -22.62 14.40
CA ARG A 293 18.85 -21.78 15.32
C ARG A 293 19.82 -20.91 14.54
N VAL A 294 19.82 -19.63 14.85
CA VAL A 294 20.67 -18.61 14.20
C VAL A 294 21.65 -18.01 15.20
N GLN A 295 22.79 -17.55 14.69
CA GLN A 295 23.73 -16.76 15.49
C GLN A 295 23.11 -15.39 15.74
N ALA A 296 22.75 -15.11 16.99
CA ALA A 296 22.09 -13.87 17.37
C ALA A 296 22.62 -13.33 18.71
N ARG A 297 22.44 -12.03 18.92
CA ARG A 297 22.73 -11.33 20.17
C ARG A 297 21.43 -10.75 20.69
N LYS A 298 21.08 -11.09 21.93
CA LYS A 298 19.98 -10.39 22.60
C LYS A 298 20.38 -8.96 22.86
N LYS A 299 19.47 -8.02 22.64
CA LYS A 299 19.73 -6.62 22.97
C LYS A 299 19.81 -6.48 24.50
N THR A 300 21.03 -6.51 25.05
CA THR A 300 21.27 -6.32 26.48
C THR A 300 21.22 -4.83 26.81
N GLY A 301 20.07 -4.32 27.21
CA GLY A 301 19.92 -2.97 27.76
C GLY A 301 18.72 -2.20 27.20
N TYR A 302 17.66 -2.12 28.01
CA TYR A 302 16.71 -1.02 27.91
C TYR A 302 17.38 0.24 28.47
N THR A 303 17.85 1.11 27.58
CA THR A 303 17.69 2.55 27.80
C THR A 303 16.74 3.01 26.72
N SER A 304 15.50 3.29 27.12
CA SER A 304 14.50 4.01 26.32
C SER A 304 15.00 5.43 26.07
N ALA A 305 15.95 5.56 25.15
CA ALA A 305 16.39 6.80 24.56
C ALA A 305 16.66 6.49 23.08
N SER A 306 15.76 6.97 22.22
CA SER A 306 15.67 6.88 20.75
C SER A 306 14.73 5.84 20.10
N ILE A 307 13.72 5.37 20.82
CA ILE A 307 12.35 5.31 20.26
C ILE A 307 11.43 5.95 21.31
N SER A 308 11.48 7.28 21.41
CA SER A 308 10.44 8.00 22.15
C SER A 308 9.18 8.05 21.29
N ASN A 309 8.25 7.16 21.59
CA ASN A 309 6.83 7.40 21.33
C ASN A 309 6.37 8.61 22.15
N ASN A 310 6.70 9.81 21.71
CA ASN A 310 6.11 11.06 22.19
C ASN A 310 5.35 11.70 21.03
N TYR A 311 4.19 11.11 20.70
CA TYR A 311 3.13 11.87 20.05
C TYR A 311 2.48 12.74 21.13
N THR A 312 3.09 13.88 21.42
CA THR A 312 2.39 14.97 22.09
C THR A 312 1.97 15.93 20.98
N SER A 313 0.67 15.98 20.73
CA SER A 313 0.03 17.03 19.93
C SER A 313 0.61 18.39 20.35
N PRO A 314 0.97 19.29 19.41
CA PRO A 314 1.45 20.61 19.80
C PRO A 314 0.36 21.33 20.61
N GLN A 315 0.58 21.45 21.92
CA GLN A 315 -0.17 22.37 22.74
C GLN A 315 0.26 23.78 22.35
N PHE A 316 -0.67 24.53 21.78
CA PHE A 316 -0.60 25.96 21.63
C PHE A 316 -0.24 26.61 22.97
N SER A 317 0.98 27.11 23.09
CA SER A 317 1.36 28.00 24.18
C SER A 317 0.61 29.32 24.01
N LYS A 318 -0.32 29.60 24.91
CA LYS A 318 -0.90 30.94 25.10
C LYS A 318 0.19 31.87 25.64
N THR A 319 0.77 32.69 24.77
CA THR A 319 1.37 33.96 25.17
C THR A 319 0.34 35.07 24.96
N LYS A 320 0.19 35.88 26.02
CA LYS A 320 -0.73 37.00 26.15
C LYS A 320 -0.32 38.18 25.26
N ASP A 321 -1.36 38.94 24.92
CA ASP A 321 -1.40 40.37 24.59
C ASP A 321 -0.84 40.81 23.23
N GLU A 322 -1.71 40.76 22.21
CA GLU A 322 -1.84 41.86 21.25
C GLU A 322 -3.29 41.99 20.76
N LYS A 323 -3.86 43.19 20.98
CA LYS A 323 -5.24 43.53 20.61
C LYS A 323 -5.37 43.61 19.09
N ILE A 324 -5.98 42.59 18.48
CA ILE A 324 -6.46 42.66 17.10
C ILE A 324 -7.99 42.85 17.14
N LYS A 325 -8.45 43.82 16.34
CA LYS A 325 -9.85 44.27 16.23
C LYS A 325 -10.79 43.13 15.79
N PRO A 326 -12.05 43.13 16.23
CA PRO A 326 -13.02 42.10 15.84
C PRO A 326 -13.35 42.24 14.35
N PHE A 327 -13.20 41.14 13.61
CA PHE A 327 -13.85 40.94 12.32
C PHE A 327 -15.31 40.48 12.57
N PRO A 328 -16.22 40.78 11.64
CA PRO A 328 -17.66 40.74 11.87
C PRO A 328 -18.17 39.30 11.95
N ASP A 329 -19.32 39.20 12.62
CA ASP A 329 -19.99 37.99 13.06
C ASP A 329 -20.12 36.90 11.98
N GLU A 330 -19.95 35.67 12.43
CA GLU A 330 -20.24 34.45 11.70
C GLU A 330 -21.66 34.52 11.13
N VAL A 331 -21.76 34.44 9.81
CA VAL A 331 -23.03 34.18 9.14
C VAL A 331 -23.40 32.73 9.48
N GLU A 332 -24.35 32.57 10.41
CA GLU A 332 -25.06 31.30 10.61
C GLU A 332 -25.72 30.91 9.29
N PHE A 333 -25.14 29.92 8.60
CA PHE A 333 -25.82 29.25 7.50
C PHE A 333 -26.87 28.32 8.09
N GLU A 334 -28.09 28.83 8.18
CA GLU A 334 -29.29 28.04 8.45
C GLU A 334 -29.47 27.03 7.31
N TYR A 335 -29.16 25.77 7.59
CA TYR A 335 -29.34 24.67 6.64
C TYR A 335 -30.84 24.42 6.47
N SER A 336 -31.42 24.96 5.40
CA SER A 336 -32.76 24.59 4.94
C SER A 336 -32.65 23.32 4.08
N PRO A 337 -33.13 22.15 4.55
CA PRO A 337 -33.18 20.96 3.72
C PRO A 337 -34.11 21.21 2.52
N SER A 338 -33.66 20.80 1.34
CA SER A 338 -34.46 20.87 0.11
C SER A 338 -35.76 20.07 0.27
N GLN A 339 -36.88 20.63 -0.21
CA GLN A 339 -38.23 20.07 -0.04
C GLN A 339 -38.53 18.82 -0.88
N ASP A 340 -37.54 18.13 -1.44
CA ASP A 340 -37.75 16.93 -2.27
C ASP A 340 -37.67 15.60 -1.51
N GLU A 341 -37.54 15.61 -0.17
CA GLU A 341 -37.58 14.37 0.64
C GLU A 341 -38.97 13.95 1.15
N LYS A 342 -40.06 14.60 0.72
CA LYS A 342 -41.42 14.23 1.14
C LYS A 342 -42.11 13.12 0.33
N ASN A 343 -41.43 12.51 -0.65
CA ASN A 343 -41.98 11.40 -1.45
C ASN A 343 -41.13 10.12 -1.43
N LYS A 344 -40.38 9.85 -0.35
CA LYS A 344 -39.85 8.50 -0.07
C LYS A 344 -40.74 7.76 0.92
N GLY A 345 -41.97 7.56 0.50
CA GLY A 345 -42.99 6.81 1.23
C GLY A 345 -43.51 5.62 0.42
N PHE A 346 -42.65 4.86 -0.25
CA PHE A 346 -43.01 3.55 -0.78
C PHE A 346 -41.73 2.73 -0.94
N PHE A 347 -41.41 1.93 0.07
CA PHE A 347 -40.29 1.00 0.04
C PHE A 347 -40.47 0.03 -1.13
N GLU A 348 -39.55 0.07 -2.10
CA GLU A 348 -39.25 -1.08 -2.93
C GLU A 348 -38.84 -2.21 -1.98
N LYS A 349 -39.75 -3.15 -1.76
CA LYS A 349 -39.41 -4.44 -1.15
C LYS A 349 -38.31 -5.04 -2.02
N GLY A 350 -37.11 -5.18 -1.44
CA GLY A 350 -35.96 -5.71 -2.15
C GLY A 350 -36.33 -7.00 -2.87
N PHE A 351 -35.80 -7.21 -4.07
CA PHE A 351 -36.05 -8.38 -4.93
C PHE A 351 -36.13 -9.71 -4.17
N PHE A 352 -35.31 -9.86 -3.13
CA PHE A 352 -35.27 -11.01 -2.24
C PHE A 352 -36.58 -11.25 -1.44
N GLN A 353 -37.27 -10.21 -0.96
CA GLN A 353 -38.55 -10.35 -0.26
C GLN A 353 -39.68 -10.78 -1.20
N THR A 354 -39.70 -10.25 -2.43
CA THR A 354 -40.68 -10.65 -3.45
C THR A 354 -40.46 -12.10 -3.87
N PHE A 355 -39.20 -12.52 -4.03
CA PHE A 355 -38.84 -13.91 -4.29
C PHE A 355 -39.27 -14.85 -3.16
N LEU A 356 -39.01 -14.49 -1.89
CA LEU A 356 -39.40 -15.30 -0.74
C LEU A 356 -40.93 -15.46 -0.62
N ALA A 357 -41.68 -14.40 -0.93
CA ALA A 357 -43.14 -14.41 -0.91
C ALA A 357 -43.71 -15.36 -1.99
N ILE A 358 -43.16 -15.32 -3.20
CA ILE A 358 -43.58 -16.22 -4.30
C ILE A 358 -43.26 -17.69 -3.95
N LEU A 359 -42.09 -17.95 -3.36
CA LEU A 359 -41.70 -19.30 -2.94
C LEU A 359 -42.67 -19.87 -1.89
N LEU A 360 -43.06 -19.05 -0.89
CA LEU A 360 -44.03 -19.44 0.13
C LEU A 360 -45.41 -19.75 -0.46
N ILE A 361 -45.89 -18.94 -1.41
CA ILE A 361 -47.17 -19.18 -2.08
C ILE A 361 -47.15 -20.50 -2.85
N LEU A 362 -46.08 -20.76 -3.61
CA LEU A 362 -45.93 -22.02 -4.33
C LEU A 362 -45.90 -23.23 -3.40
N MET A 363 -45.24 -23.09 -2.24
CA MET A 363 -45.18 -24.15 -1.23
C MET A 363 -46.57 -24.45 -0.65
N PHE A 364 -47.38 -23.43 -0.37
CA PHE A 364 -48.76 -23.61 0.10
C PHE A 364 -49.66 -24.28 -0.95
N ILE A 365 -49.51 -23.92 -2.23
CA ILE A 365 -50.26 -24.56 -3.32
C ILE A 365 -49.88 -26.05 -3.42
N LEU A 366 -48.59 -26.37 -3.30
CA LEU A 366 -48.12 -27.75 -3.34
C LEU A 366 -48.65 -28.58 -2.17
N ILE A 367 -48.67 -28.01 -0.96
CA ILE A 367 -49.26 -28.65 0.22
C ILE A 367 -50.77 -28.87 0.03
N ALA A 368 -51.49 -27.88 -0.49
CA ALA A 368 -52.92 -28.02 -0.76
C ALA A 368 -53.20 -29.13 -1.77
N LEU A 369 -52.41 -29.24 -2.85
CA LEU A 369 -52.53 -30.32 -3.83
C LEU A 369 -52.26 -31.70 -3.22
N LEU A 370 -51.29 -31.80 -2.30
CA LEU A 370 -51.00 -33.03 -1.56
C LEU A 370 -52.14 -33.47 -0.64
N PHE A 371 -53.04 -32.58 -0.23
CA PHE A 371 -54.24 -32.95 0.56
C PHE A 371 -55.41 -33.44 -0.30
N PHE A 372 -55.37 -33.22 -1.62
CA PHE A 372 -56.41 -33.64 -2.55
C PHE A 372 -56.07 -34.92 -3.35
N ILE A 373 -54.84 -35.44 -3.19
CA ILE A 373 -54.40 -36.75 -3.66
C ILE A 373 -54.44 -37.71 -2.48
#